data_AF-A0A928R6W7-F1
#
_entry.id   AF-A0A928R6W7-F1
#
_cell.length_a   1.000
_cell.length_b   1.000
_cell.length_c   1.000
_cell.angle_alpha   90.00
_cell.angle_beta   90.00
_cell.angle_gamma   90.00
#
_symmetry.space_group_name_H-M   'P 1'
#
loop_
_entity.id
_entity.type
_entity.pdbx_description
1 polymer ?
#
loop_
_entity_poly.entity_id
_entity_poly.type
_entity_poly.pdbx_seq_one_letter_code
_entity_poly.pdbx_strand_id
1 'polypeptide(L)'
;MVLKMLRNIPNYITIFRVMLVFVFIYLFSSDIDHKNLYCVITFLIAGASDVLDGFLARKFKIESDFGKLMDPFADKLMQITVAICMSVKEASLMWVPIFLILKELVMIFGAAKLLRKSNIVVKANIFGKLASVVYFLVFLTIMIFNDIGFIMKNILCLTFVIMSILAFVSYIISYKEVYMKSHKQ
;
A
#
# COMPACT_ATOMS: atom_id res chain seq x y z
N MET A 1 -1.93 9.51 -32.33
CA MET A 1 -2.39 8.21 -31.77
C MET A 1 -1.43 7.68 -30.71
N VAL A 2 -0.12 7.57 -30.99
CA VAL A 2 0.93 7.09 -30.06
C VAL A 2 1.02 7.89 -28.75
N LEU A 3 0.97 9.22 -28.80
CA LEU A 3 0.96 10.09 -27.60
C LEU A 3 -0.25 9.87 -26.67
N LYS A 4 -1.39 9.44 -27.21
CA LYS A 4 -2.61 9.16 -26.43
C LYS A 4 -2.51 7.82 -25.70
N MET A 5 -1.84 6.83 -26.31
CA MET A 5 -1.55 5.54 -25.68
C MET A 5 -0.51 5.69 -24.57
N LEU A 6 0.58 6.44 -24.80
CA LEU A 6 1.59 6.73 -23.79
C LEU A 6 0.99 7.40 -22.54
N ARG A 7 -0.05 8.22 -22.72
CA ARG A 7 -0.75 8.92 -21.63
C ARG A 7 -1.48 7.99 -20.65
N ASN A 8 -1.90 6.82 -21.13
CA ASN A 8 -2.70 5.86 -20.34
C ASN A 8 -1.87 4.69 -19.80
N ILE A 9 -0.57 4.61 -20.11
CA ILE A 9 0.31 3.54 -19.62
C ILE A 9 0.27 3.42 -18.08
N PRO A 10 0.39 4.53 -17.32
CA PRO A 10 0.24 4.48 -15.85
C PRO A 10 -1.06 3.78 -15.42
N ASN A 11 -2.18 4.23 -15.97
CA ASN A 11 -3.50 3.68 -15.65
C ASN A 11 -3.62 2.19 -15.97
N TYR A 12 -3.01 1.72 -17.07
CA TYR A 12 -2.99 0.29 -17.38
C TYR A 12 -2.15 -0.51 -16.38
N ILE A 13 -1.07 0.06 -15.87
CA ILE A 13 -0.25 -0.57 -14.82
C ILE A 13 -1.04 -0.63 -13.50
N THR A 14 -1.78 0.43 -13.15
CA THR A 14 -2.67 0.41 -11.98
C THR A 14 -3.74 -0.68 -12.09
N ILE A 15 -4.42 -0.76 -13.24
CA ILE A 15 -5.45 -1.78 -13.50
C ILE A 15 -4.83 -3.18 -13.44
N PHE A 16 -3.66 -3.36 -14.04
CA PHE A 16 -2.91 -4.60 -13.96
C PHE A 16 -2.61 -4.98 -12.51
N ARG A 17 -2.20 -4.04 -11.65
CA ARG A 17 -1.98 -4.30 -10.22
C ARG A 17 -3.25 -4.72 -9.50
N VAL A 18 -4.38 -4.09 -9.80
CA VAL A 18 -5.67 -4.52 -9.25
C VAL A 18 -5.99 -5.95 -9.69
N MET A 19 -5.72 -6.32 -10.95
CA MET A 19 -5.86 -7.71 -11.41
C MET A 19 -4.93 -8.66 -10.65
N LEU A 20 -3.69 -8.26 -10.35
CA LEU A 20 -2.75 -9.06 -9.57
C LEU A 20 -3.26 -9.38 -8.16
N VAL A 21 -4.09 -8.52 -7.56
CA VAL A 21 -4.73 -8.83 -6.27
C VAL A 21 -5.63 -10.06 -6.42
N PHE A 22 -6.50 -10.09 -7.43
CA PHE A 22 -7.39 -11.22 -7.65
C PHE A 22 -6.61 -12.50 -7.97
N VAL A 23 -5.53 -12.37 -8.76
CA VAL A 23 -4.60 -13.48 -9.02
C VAL A 23 -3.95 -13.97 -7.74
N PHE A 24 -3.51 -13.06 -6.85
CA PHE A 24 -2.92 -13.42 -5.57
C PHE A 24 -3.90 -14.20 -4.70
N ILE A 25 -5.15 -13.73 -4.56
CA ILE A 25 -6.20 -14.42 -3.80
C ILE A 25 -6.44 -15.81 -4.37
N TYR A 26 -6.61 -15.92 -5.69
CA TYR A 26 -6.82 -17.20 -6.36
C TYR A 26 -5.67 -18.18 -6.11
N LEU A 27 -4.42 -17.75 -6.33
CA LEU A 27 -3.24 -18.58 -6.10
C LEU A 27 -3.12 -19.02 -4.65
N PHE A 28 -3.39 -18.11 -3.71
CA PHE A 28 -3.32 -18.38 -2.27
C PHE A 28 -4.34 -19.45 -1.83
N SER A 29 -5.57 -19.37 -2.36
CA SER A 29 -6.67 -20.29 -2.05
C SER A 29 -6.66 -21.57 -2.88
N SER A 30 -5.88 -21.63 -3.97
CA SER A 30 -5.79 -22.81 -4.83
C SER A 30 -4.95 -23.94 -4.20
N ASP A 31 -5.17 -25.16 -4.67
CA ASP A 31 -4.39 -26.36 -4.30
C ASP A 31 -3.41 -26.76 -5.41
N ILE A 32 -2.81 -25.77 -6.06
CA ILE A 32 -1.79 -25.99 -7.09
C ILE A 32 -0.43 -26.22 -6.42
N ASP A 33 0.38 -27.09 -7.02
CA ASP A 33 1.77 -27.28 -6.62
C ASP A 33 2.55 -25.95 -6.64
N HIS A 34 3.47 -25.78 -5.69
CA HIS A 34 4.29 -24.58 -5.55
C HIS A 34 3.50 -23.26 -5.40
N LYS A 35 2.25 -23.28 -4.93
CA LYS A 35 1.42 -22.07 -4.73
C LYS A 35 2.11 -20.93 -3.97
N ASN A 36 2.93 -21.25 -2.96
CA ASN A 36 3.69 -20.25 -2.20
C ASN A 36 4.65 -19.47 -3.11
N LEU A 37 5.34 -20.15 -4.04
CA LEU A 37 6.25 -19.52 -4.98
C LEU A 37 5.49 -18.58 -5.92
N TYR A 38 4.35 -19.02 -6.46
CA TYR A 38 3.52 -18.17 -7.33
C TYR A 38 2.95 -16.95 -6.59
N CYS A 39 2.57 -17.09 -5.32
CA CYS A 39 2.17 -15.95 -4.48
C CYS A 39 3.33 -14.95 -4.31
N VAL A 40 4.54 -15.43 -4.01
CA VAL A 40 5.74 -14.59 -3.88
C VAL A 40 6.04 -13.85 -5.19
N ILE A 41 6.03 -14.55 -6.32
CA ILE A 41 6.26 -13.95 -7.64
C ILE A 41 5.21 -12.88 -7.93
N THR A 42 3.92 -13.18 -7.68
CA THR A 42 2.82 -12.22 -7.87
C THR A 42 3.00 -10.97 -7.01
N PHE A 43 3.40 -11.15 -5.74
CA PHE A 43 3.65 -10.04 -4.83
C PHE A 43 4.86 -9.19 -5.27
N LEU A 44 5.94 -9.82 -5.73
CA LEU A 44 7.11 -9.14 -6.29
C LEU A 44 6.75 -8.34 -7.54
N ILE A 45 5.98 -8.92 -8.47
CA ILE A 45 5.53 -8.24 -9.69
C ILE A 45 4.62 -7.05 -9.33
N ALA A 46 3.72 -7.22 -8.36
CA ALA A 46 2.86 -6.12 -7.89
C ALA A 46 3.69 -4.95 -7.33
N GLY A 47 4.68 -5.24 -6.47
CA GLY A 47 5.58 -4.21 -5.93
C GLY A 47 6.45 -3.55 -7.01
N ALA A 48 6.99 -4.33 -7.95
CA ALA A 48 7.76 -3.80 -9.07
C ALA A 48 6.90 -2.91 -9.98
N SER A 49 5.63 -3.26 -10.20
CA SER A 49 4.69 -2.47 -10.99
C SER A 49 4.47 -1.07 -10.42
N ASP A 50 4.46 -0.92 -9.07
CA ASP A 50 4.35 0.39 -8.40
C ASP A 50 5.54 1.29 -8.63
N VAL A 51 6.74 0.73 -8.51
CA VAL A 51 7.97 1.46 -8.75
C VAL A 51 8.07 1.90 -10.21
N LEU A 52 7.70 1.01 -11.14
CA LEU A 52 7.70 1.30 -12.57
C LEU A 52 6.70 2.40 -12.92
N ASP A 53 5.48 2.33 -12.39
CA ASP A 53 4.44 3.32 -12.66
C ASP A 53 4.86 4.72 -12.16
N GLY A 54 5.30 4.80 -10.91
CA GLY A 54 5.81 6.05 -10.35
C GLY A 54 7.06 6.58 -11.05
N PHE A 55 7.88 5.71 -11.64
CA PHE A 55 9.02 6.14 -12.47
C PHE A 55 8.55 6.71 -13.82
N LEU A 56 7.64 6.02 -14.51
CA LEU A 56 7.10 6.45 -15.79
C LEU A 56 6.32 7.77 -15.68
N ALA A 57 5.45 7.89 -14.68
CA ALA A 57 4.67 9.10 -14.42
C ALA A 57 5.59 10.33 -14.24
N ARG A 58 6.66 10.19 -13.43
CA ARG A 58 7.64 11.28 -13.21
C ARG A 58 8.48 11.58 -14.44
N LYS A 59 8.97 10.55 -15.14
CA LYS A 59 9.87 10.71 -16.29
C LYS A 59 9.16 11.37 -17.46
N PHE A 60 7.91 11.01 -17.71
CA PHE A 60 7.15 11.51 -18.85
C PHE A 60 6.23 12.69 -18.50
N LYS A 61 6.11 13.06 -17.22
CA LYS A 61 5.16 14.08 -16.72
C LYS A 61 3.72 13.78 -17.13
N ILE A 62 3.41 12.49 -17.18
CA ILE A 62 2.11 11.94 -17.56
C ILE A 62 1.44 11.50 -16.26
N GLU A 63 0.84 12.46 -15.56
CA GLU A 63 -0.01 12.14 -14.41
C GLU A 63 -1.47 12.36 -14.82
N SER A 64 -2.33 11.38 -14.53
CA SER A 64 -3.77 11.51 -14.70
C SER A 64 -4.47 11.58 -13.35
N ASP A 65 -5.57 12.32 -13.25
CA ASP A 65 -6.34 12.41 -12.00
C ASP A 65 -6.89 11.05 -11.57
N PHE A 66 -7.21 10.19 -12.54
CA PHE A 66 -7.60 8.80 -12.28
C PHE A 66 -6.46 7.99 -11.66
N GLY A 67 -5.25 8.04 -12.24
CA GLY A 67 -4.08 7.34 -11.70
C GLY A 67 -3.73 7.81 -10.28
N LYS A 68 -3.76 9.13 -10.04
CA LYS A 68 -3.52 9.72 -8.70
C LYS A 68 -4.43 9.16 -7.61
N LEU A 69 -5.67 8.81 -7.95
CA LEU A 69 -6.62 8.20 -7.03
C LEU A 69 -6.48 6.68 -6.96
N MET A 70 -6.29 6.03 -8.11
CA MET A 70 -6.29 4.58 -8.21
C MET A 70 -4.98 3.94 -7.76
N ASP A 71 -3.84 4.62 -7.88
CA ASP A 71 -2.54 4.05 -7.47
C ASP A 71 -2.47 3.82 -5.94
N PRO A 72 -2.82 4.82 -5.09
CA PRO A 72 -2.89 4.58 -3.65
C PRO A 72 -3.95 3.54 -3.29
N PHE A 73 -5.07 3.51 -4.02
CA PHE A 73 -6.12 2.54 -3.78
C PHE A 73 -5.65 1.11 -4.07
N ALA A 74 -5.05 0.87 -5.24
CA ALA A 74 -4.52 -0.43 -5.64
C ALA A 74 -3.39 -0.91 -4.70
N ASP A 75 -2.51 0.00 -4.27
CA ASP A 75 -1.46 -0.31 -3.28
C ASP A 75 -2.06 -0.79 -1.95
N LYS A 76 -3.01 -0.03 -1.38
CA LYS A 76 -3.66 -0.41 -0.12
C LYS A 76 -4.47 -1.69 -0.24
N LEU A 77 -5.12 -1.90 -1.38
CA LEU A 77 -5.89 -3.10 -1.64
C LEU A 77 -4.98 -4.34 -1.65
N MET A 78 -3.80 -4.26 -2.29
CA MET A 78 -2.81 -5.35 -2.25
C MET A 78 -2.27 -5.58 -0.83
N GLN A 79 -1.88 -4.53 -0.09
CA GLN A 79 -1.38 -4.65 1.28
C GLN A 79 -2.41 -5.27 2.23
N ILE A 80 -3.66 -4.83 2.16
CA ILE A 80 -4.74 -5.38 3.00
C ILE A 80 -4.99 -6.84 2.62
N THR A 81 -5.03 -7.16 1.32
CA THR A 81 -5.26 -8.52 0.84
C THR A 81 -4.18 -9.48 1.31
N VAL A 82 -2.91 -9.14 1.12
CA VAL A 82 -1.77 -9.96 1.55
C VAL A 82 -1.82 -10.17 3.07
N ALA A 83 -2.09 -9.12 3.84
CA ALA A 83 -2.21 -9.23 5.30
C ALA A 83 -3.36 -10.15 5.72
N ILE A 84 -4.53 -10.06 5.08
CA ILE A 84 -5.69 -10.92 5.33
C ILE A 84 -5.38 -12.37 4.97
N CYS A 85 -4.88 -12.64 3.77
CA CYS A 85 -4.52 -14.00 3.34
C CYS A 85 -3.54 -14.64 4.32
N MET A 86 -2.49 -13.92 4.71
CA MET A 86 -1.53 -14.43 5.69
C MET A 86 -2.15 -14.67 7.07
N SER A 87 -3.10 -13.84 7.51
CA SER A 87 -3.85 -14.08 8.75
C SER A 87 -4.82 -15.26 8.69
N VAL A 88 -5.33 -15.61 7.51
CA VAL A 88 -6.17 -16.81 7.33
C VAL A 88 -5.33 -18.07 7.49
N LYS A 89 -4.09 -18.06 7.00
CA LYS A 89 -3.13 -19.15 7.20
C LYS A 89 -2.63 -19.22 8.65
N GLU A 90 -2.44 -18.07 9.29
CA GLU A 90 -1.99 -17.99 10.68
C GLU A 90 -2.74 -16.90 11.46
N ALA A 91 -3.72 -17.33 12.26
CA ALA A 91 -4.62 -16.42 13.00
C ALA A 91 -3.87 -15.45 13.94
N SER A 92 -2.64 -15.79 14.34
CA SER A 92 -1.76 -14.92 15.13
C SER A 92 -1.49 -13.57 14.47
N LEU A 93 -1.59 -13.47 13.14
CA LEU A 93 -1.32 -12.25 12.38
C LEU A 93 -2.57 -11.39 12.16
N MET A 94 -3.75 -11.81 12.63
CA MET A 94 -5.03 -11.14 12.38
C MET A 94 -5.08 -9.69 12.88
N TRP A 95 -4.28 -9.35 13.89
CA TRP A 95 -4.19 -7.98 14.40
C TRP A 95 -3.57 -7.00 13.38
N VAL A 96 -2.74 -7.48 12.44
CA VAL A 96 -2.06 -6.65 11.43
C VAL A 96 -3.03 -6.05 10.40
N PRO A 97 -3.88 -6.84 9.69
CA PRO A 97 -4.85 -6.27 8.75
C PRO A 97 -5.88 -5.38 9.46
N ILE A 98 -6.28 -5.71 10.69
CA ILE A 98 -7.18 -4.86 11.50
C ILE A 98 -6.55 -3.48 11.74
N PHE A 99 -5.29 -3.45 12.21
CA PHE A 99 -4.55 -2.21 12.40
C PHE A 99 -4.42 -1.40 11.10
N LEU A 100 -4.08 -2.06 9.99
CA LEU A 100 -3.95 -1.44 8.67
C LEU A 100 -5.24 -0.74 8.23
N ILE A 101 -6.37 -1.45 8.29
CA ILE A 101 -7.68 -0.92 7.88
C ILE A 101 -8.07 0.27 8.77
N LEU A 102 -7.96 0.14 10.09
CA LEU A 102 -8.30 1.22 11.02
C LEU A 102 -7.46 2.47 10.78
N LYS A 103 -6.15 2.31 10.63
CA LYS A 103 -5.24 3.42 10.33
C LYS A 103 -5.65 4.12 9.02
N GLU A 104 -5.87 3.36 7.96
CA GLU A 104 -6.16 3.92 6.63
C GLU A 104 -7.50 4.67 6.64
N LEU A 105 -8.53 4.13 7.30
CA LEU A 105 -9.80 4.81 7.49
C LEU A 105 -9.61 6.16 8.19
N VAL A 106 -8.84 6.21 9.29
CA VAL A 106 -8.58 7.47 10.00
C VAL A 106 -7.85 8.47 9.11
N MET A 107 -6.88 8.03 8.31
CA MET A 107 -6.16 8.90 7.37
C MET A 107 -7.10 9.47 6.28
N ILE A 108 -7.95 8.63 5.69
CA ILE A 108 -8.94 9.03 4.68
C ILE A 108 -9.95 10.02 5.25
N PHE A 109 -10.55 9.74 6.42
CA PHE A 109 -11.49 10.65 7.06
C PHE A 109 -10.83 11.99 7.44
N GLY A 110 -9.58 11.94 7.92
CA GLY A 110 -8.79 13.14 8.19
C GLY A 110 -8.57 13.98 6.94
N ALA A 111 -8.12 13.35 5.85
CA ALA A 111 -7.88 14.03 4.58
C ALA A 111 -9.16 14.66 4.01
N ALA A 112 -10.28 13.92 4.01
CA ALA A 112 -11.56 14.38 3.52
C ALA A 112 -12.09 15.59 4.31
N LYS A 113 -11.94 15.58 5.64
CA LYS A 113 -12.34 16.71 6.50
C LYS A 113 -11.54 17.98 6.21
N LEU A 114 -10.24 17.84 5.93
CA LEU A 114 -9.39 18.98 5.59
C LEU A 114 -9.74 19.55 4.23
N LEU A 115 -9.88 18.68 3.23
CA LEU A 115 -10.24 19.09 1.87
C LEU A 115 -11.55 19.89 1.86
N ARG A 116 -12.58 19.41 2.60
CA ARG A 116 -13.87 20.10 2.68
C ARG A 116 -13.81 21.45 3.40
N LYS A 117 -12.91 21.62 4.39
CA LYS A 117 -12.86 22.84 5.20
C LYS A 117 -11.89 23.90 4.68
N SER A 118 -10.76 23.50 4.11
CA SER A 118 -9.69 24.42 3.74
C SER A 118 -9.24 24.31 2.29
N ASN A 119 -9.79 23.39 1.49
CA ASN A 119 -9.34 23.11 0.11
C ASN A 119 -7.84 22.80 -0.01
N ILE A 120 -7.17 22.42 1.09
CA ILE A 120 -5.74 22.08 1.09
C ILE A 120 -5.56 20.57 1.14
N VAL A 121 -4.66 20.07 0.31
CA VAL A 121 -4.26 18.66 0.25
C VAL A 121 -2.98 18.45 1.07
N VAL A 122 -2.98 17.51 2.01
CA VAL A 122 -1.78 17.10 2.75
C VAL A 122 -0.87 16.31 1.81
N LYS A 123 0.37 16.79 1.61
CA LYS A 123 1.34 16.10 0.75
C LYS A 123 1.80 14.78 1.36
N ALA A 124 2.09 13.80 0.50
CA ALA A 124 2.68 12.53 0.89
C ALA A 124 4.03 12.73 1.60
N ASN A 125 4.25 11.99 2.67
CA ASN A 125 5.43 12.10 3.51
C ASN A 125 6.38 10.90 3.29
N ILE A 126 7.69 11.15 3.39
CA ILE A 126 8.76 10.15 3.26
C ILE A 126 8.54 8.98 4.22
N PHE A 127 8.08 9.25 5.44
CA PHE A 127 7.76 8.21 6.43
C PHE A 127 6.69 7.24 5.95
N GLY A 128 5.68 7.72 5.21
CA GLY A 128 4.64 6.87 4.63
C GLY A 128 5.22 5.91 3.59
N LYS A 129 6.13 6.40 2.74
CA LYS A 129 6.80 5.58 1.73
C LYS A 129 7.71 4.53 2.38
N LEU A 130 8.45 4.91 3.42
CA LEU A 130 9.29 3.97 4.18
C LEU A 130 8.44 2.88 4.84
N ALA A 131 7.30 3.22 5.43
CA ALA A 131 6.39 2.25 6.02
C ALA A 131 5.89 1.22 4.99
N SER A 132 5.59 1.64 3.76
CA SER A 132 5.22 0.72 2.67
C SER A 132 6.37 -0.21 2.25
N VAL A 133 7.60 0.30 2.20
CA VAL A 133 8.78 -0.54 1.89
C VAL A 133 9.03 -1.56 3.01
N VAL A 134 8.92 -1.15 4.27
CA VAL A 134 9.05 -2.06 5.41
C VAL A 134 7.95 -3.11 5.39
N TYR A 135 6.69 -2.73 5.10
CA TYR A 135 5.59 -3.68 4.91
C TYR A 135 5.95 -4.74 3.87
N PHE A 136 6.40 -4.30 2.70
CA PHE A 136 6.74 -5.17 1.58
C PHE A 136 7.82 -6.18 1.97
N LEU A 137 8.91 -5.72 2.61
CA LEU A 137 10.00 -6.58 3.05
C LEU A 137 9.56 -7.58 4.13
N VAL A 138 8.76 -7.14 5.10
CA VAL A 138 8.25 -8.00 6.18
C VAL A 138 7.40 -9.13 5.60
N PHE A 139 6.39 -8.82 4.79
CA PHE A 139 5.50 -9.83 4.24
C PHE A 139 6.19 -10.73 3.22
N LEU A 140 7.11 -10.19 2.41
CA LEU A 140 7.95 -10.98 1.52
C LEU A 140 8.79 -12.00 2.30
N THR A 141 9.40 -11.58 3.41
CA THR A 141 10.20 -12.46 4.28
C THR A 141 9.35 -13.57 4.88
N ILE A 142 8.15 -13.24 5.42
CA ILE A 142 7.24 -14.25 6.00
C ILE A 142 6.76 -15.24 4.93
N MET A 143 6.54 -14.79 3.69
CA MET A 143 6.10 -15.66 2.60
C MET A 143 7.19 -16.61 2.10
N ILE A 144 8.45 -16.13 2.00
CA ILE A 144 9.58 -16.95 1.52
C ILE A 144 10.00 -17.97 2.58
N PHE A 145 10.10 -17.54 3.84
CA PHE A 145 10.55 -18.39 4.94
C PHE A 145 9.35 -18.87 5.75
N ASN A 146 8.70 -19.93 5.26
CA ASN A 146 7.48 -20.46 5.87
C ASN A 146 7.69 -20.96 7.32
N ASP A 147 8.90 -21.42 7.64
CA ASP A 147 9.28 -22.02 8.92
C ASP A 147 9.75 -20.99 9.97
N ILE A 148 9.56 -19.69 9.72
CA ILE A 148 9.83 -18.66 10.73
C ILE A 148 8.95 -18.93 11.96
N GLY A 149 9.60 -19.04 13.13
CA GLY A 149 8.91 -19.23 14.40
C GLY A 149 7.95 -18.08 14.73
N PHE A 150 6.90 -18.42 15.48
CA PHE A 150 5.83 -17.50 15.89
C PHE A 150 6.33 -16.15 16.46
N ILE A 151 7.35 -16.18 17.32
CA ILE A 151 7.91 -14.98 17.95
C ILE A 151 8.51 -14.05 16.89
N MET A 152 9.28 -14.60 15.96
CA MET A 152 9.96 -13.82 14.93
C MET A 152 8.97 -13.21 13.93
N LYS A 153 7.92 -13.93 13.54
CA LYS A 153 6.83 -13.38 12.71
C LYS A 153 6.19 -12.14 13.36
N ASN A 154 5.84 -12.25 14.65
CA ASN A 154 5.26 -11.14 15.39
C ASN A 154 6.21 -9.96 15.54
N ILE A 155 7.51 -10.20 15.78
CA ILE A 155 8.52 -9.14 15.81
C ILE A 155 8.59 -8.41 14.47
N LEU A 156 8.67 -9.14 13.35
CA LEU A 156 8.68 -8.54 12.01
C LEU A 156 7.43 -7.69 11.76
N CYS A 157 6.23 -8.21 12.07
CA CYS A 157 5.00 -7.45 11.96
C CYS A 157 4.98 -6.22 12.88
N LEU A 158 5.54 -6.31 14.09
CA LEU A 158 5.64 -5.20 15.02
C LEU A 158 6.56 -4.09 14.47
N THR A 159 7.69 -4.45 13.84
CA THR A 159 8.56 -3.45 13.18
C THR A 159 7.82 -2.67 12.10
N PHE A 160 7.01 -3.36 11.29
CA PHE A 160 6.13 -2.72 10.32
C PHE A 160 5.11 -1.78 10.99
N VAL A 161 4.44 -2.24 12.05
CA VAL A 161 3.44 -1.43 12.75
C VAL A 161 4.04 -0.19 13.40
N ILE A 162 5.20 -0.30 14.04
CA ILE A 162 5.93 0.85 14.60
C ILE A 162 6.23 1.88 13.50
N MET A 163 6.78 1.45 12.37
CA MET A 163 7.05 2.35 11.23
C MET A 163 5.77 2.98 10.67
N SER A 164 4.67 2.21 10.63
CA SER A 164 3.36 2.70 10.22
C SER A 164 2.77 3.73 11.17
N ILE A 165 3.00 3.59 12.48
CA ILE A 165 2.59 4.55 13.51
C ILE A 165 3.43 5.82 13.37
N LEU A 166 4.75 5.72 13.19
CA LEU A 166 5.61 6.89 12.96
C LEU A 166 5.16 7.69 11.73
N ALA A 167 4.83 6.99 10.63
CA ALA A 167 4.27 7.62 9.45
C ALA A 167 2.92 8.31 9.73
N PHE A 168 2.07 7.68 10.54
CA PHE A 168 0.77 8.23 10.93
C PHE A 168 0.89 9.48 11.82
N VAL A 169 1.80 9.46 12.82
CA VAL A 169 2.09 10.62 13.66
C VAL A 169 2.63 11.77 12.81
N SER A 170 3.56 11.48 11.89
CA SER A 170 4.10 12.49 11.00
C SER A 170 3.01 13.10 10.10
N TYR A 171 2.05 12.30 9.64
CA TYR A 171 0.86 12.78 8.94
C TYR A 171 -0.02 13.70 9.80
N ILE A 172 -0.26 13.35 11.08
CA ILE A 172 -1.04 14.20 12.00
C ILE A 172 -0.35 15.55 12.23
N ILE A 173 0.98 15.57 12.35
CA ILE A 173 1.75 16.81 12.52
C ILE A 173 1.57 17.70 11.28
N SER A 174 1.78 17.15 10.08
CA SER A 174 1.54 17.88 8.82
C SER A 174 0.10 18.36 8.69
N TYR A 175 -0.88 17.55 9.10
CA TYR A 175 -2.29 17.93 9.14
C TYR A 175 -2.53 19.15 10.04
N LYS A 176 -1.98 19.16 11.26
CA LYS A 176 -2.13 20.28 12.21
C LYS A 176 -1.48 21.55 11.68
N GLU A 177 -0.28 21.46 11.12
CA GLU A 177 0.42 22.62 10.54
C GLU A 177 -0.39 23.26 9.40
N VAL A 178 -0.96 22.44 8.52
CA VAL A 178 -1.80 22.91 7.41
C VAL A 178 -3.11 23.52 7.92
N TYR A 179 -3.76 22.86 8.89
CA TYR A 179 -5.01 23.36 9.48
C TYR A 179 -4.79 24.73 10.15
N MET A 180 -3.71 24.91 10.91
CA MET A 180 -3.39 26.18 11.58
C MET A 180 -3.11 27.32 10.59
N LYS A 181 -2.46 27.03 9.45
CA LYS A 181 -2.24 28.04 8.39
C LYS A 181 -3.55 28.49 7.75
N SER A 182 -4.52 27.59 7.58
CA SER A 182 -5.81 27.89 6.96
C SER A 182 -6.76 28.76 7.80
N HIS A 183 -6.54 28.90 9.11
CA HIS A 183 -7.32 29.78 10.00
C HIS A 183 -6.62 31.11 10.29
N LYS A 184 -5.41 31.34 9.75
CA LYS A 184 -4.70 32.62 9.84
C LYS A 184 -4.90 33.52 8.61
N GLN A 185 -5.57 33.02 7.57
CA GLN A 185 -6.05 33.79 6.41
C GLN A 185 -7.54 34.07 6.57
#